data_AF-A0A540LAG6-F1
#
_entry.id   AF-A0A540LAG6-F1
#
_cell.length_a   1.000
_cell.length_b   1.000
_cell.length_c   1.000
_cell.angle_alpha   90.00
_cell.angle_beta   90.00
_cell.angle_gamma   90.00
#
_symmetry.space_group_name_H-M   'P 1'
#
loop_
_entity.id
_entity.type
_entity.pdbx_description
1 polymer ?
#
loop_
_entity_poly.entity_id
_entity_poly.type
_entity_poly.pdbx_seq_one_letter_code
_entity_poly.pdbx_strand_id
1 'polypeptide(L)'
;MQLVGVDWLRSDKREDDISSRYGSIVQKYAERDGSEFFFIVNMQIPGTTKHTLAFYYMMKTPLEETPLLHNFVNGDDSYRNSRFKLIPYIVKGSWIVKQTVVKKPCLVGQLIEVHYFRGKNYLELGIDAGSSTLARGVSNLVVGYLNNLVVEMAFLIQANTEEELPEVLLGTYRLNQLDASKSVLVKP
;
A
#
# COMPACT_ATOMS: atom_id res chain seq x y z
N MET A 1 0.49 3.31 -12.88
CA MET A 1 -0.16 1.99 -13.09
C MET A 1 -1.67 2.13 -13.02
N GLN A 2 -2.45 1.08 -13.30
CA GLN A 2 -3.90 1.09 -13.13
C GLN A 2 -4.30 0.41 -11.82
N LEU A 3 -5.09 1.08 -10.98
CA LEU A 3 -5.72 0.44 -9.82
C LEU A 3 -6.83 -0.50 -10.32
N VAL A 4 -6.70 -1.79 -10.07
CA VAL A 4 -7.63 -2.83 -10.56
C VAL A 4 -8.41 -3.54 -9.46
N GLY A 5 -8.02 -3.35 -8.21
CA GLY A 5 -8.72 -3.91 -7.05
C GLY A 5 -8.32 -3.23 -5.76
N VAL A 6 -9.23 -3.26 -4.79
CA VAL A 6 -8.96 -2.86 -3.40
C VAL A 6 -9.67 -3.84 -2.48
N ASP A 7 -8.92 -4.47 -1.58
CA ASP A 7 -9.48 -5.31 -0.52
C ASP A 7 -9.58 -4.50 0.78
N TRP A 8 -10.75 -4.55 1.42
CA TRP A 8 -10.97 -4.03 2.77
C TRP A 8 -11.35 -5.19 3.70
N LEU A 9 -10.37 -5.67 4.45
CA LEU A 9 -10.47 -6.92 5.20
C LEU A 9 -10.38 -6.67 6.71
N ARG A 10 -10.90 -7.61 7.48
CA ARG A 10 -10.65 -7.74 8.91
C ARG A 10 -10.28 -9.18 9.28
N SER A 11 -9.39 -9.32 10.24
CA SER A 11 -8.86 -10.62 10.69
C SER A 11 -8.37 -10.56 12.14
N ASP A 12 -8.10 -11.71 12.73
CA ASP A 12 -7.43 -11.86 14.02
C ASP A 12 -5.90 -11.87 13.90
N LYS A 13 -5.38 -12.07 12.68
CA LYS A 13 -3.96 -12.10 12.34
C LYS A 13 -3.59 -11.06 11.28
N ARG A 14 -2.29 -10.99 10.98
CA ARG A 14 -1.76 -10.20 9.87
C ARG A 14 -2.05 -10.95 8.57
N GLU A 15 -2.52 -10.21 7.56
CA GLU A 15 -2.92 -10.78 6.26
C GLU A 15 -1.83 -10.55 5.22
N ASP A 16 -0.82 -11.39 5.22
CA ASP A 16 0.33 -11.26 4.33
C ASP A 16 0.17 -12.06 3.05
N ASP A 17 0.99 -11.66 2.07
CA ASP A 17 1.12 -12.29 0.76
C ASP A 17 -0.25 -12.62 0.16
N ILE A 18 -1.17 -11.67 0.27
CA ILE A 18 -2.56 -11.85 -0.19
C ILE A 18 -2.62 -12.12 -1.69
N SER A 19 -1.60 -11.66 -2.41
CA SER A 19 -1.43 -11.85 -3.84
C SER A 19 -1.19 -13.31 -4.23
N SER A 20 -0.56 -14.13 -3.37
CA SER A 20 -0.34 -15.56 -3.65
C SER A 20 -1.59 -16.43 -3.40
N ARG A 21 -2.60 -15.91 -2.70
CA ARG A 21 -3.78 -16.69 -2.32
C ARG A 21 -4.55 -17.15 -3.54
N TYR A 22 -5.06 -18.39 -3.45
CA TYR A 22 -5.94 -18.93 -4.47
C TYR A 22 -7.14 -18.00 -4.71
N GLY A 23 -7.40 -17.69 -5.98
CA GLY A 23 -8.50 -16.81 -6.38
C GLY A 23 -8.28 -15.31 -6.12
N SER A 24 -7.09 -14.90 -5.66
CA SER A 24 -6.71 -13.47 -5.64
C SER A 24 -6.79 -12.89 -7.05
N ILE A 25 -6.90 -11.57 -7.15
CA ILE A 25 -6.91 -10.91 -8.47
C ILE A 25 -5.62 -11.22 -9.25
N VAL A 26 -4.48 -11.27 -8.58
CA VAL A 26 -3.19 -11.58 -9.20
C VAL A 26 -3.17 -13.00 -9.78
N GLN A 27 -3.64 -13.99 -9.01
CA GLN A 27 -3.71 -15.38 -9.48
C GLN A 27 -4.69 -15.54 -10.65
N LYS A 28 -5.85 -14.89 -10.60
CA LYS A 28 -6.85 -14.95 -11.68
C LYS A 28 -6.36 -14.37 -13.00
N TYR A 29 -5.48 -13.35 -12.96
CA TYR A 29 -4.84 -12.83 -14.17
C TYR A 29 -3.76 -13.79 -14.68
N ALA A 30 -2.96 -14.36 -13.80
CA ALA A 30 -1.94 -15.35 -14.17
C ALA A 30 -2.54 -16.63 -14.82
N GLU A 31 -3.71 -17.09 -14.35
CA GLU A 31 -4.45 -18.23 -14.93
C GLU A 31 -4.90 -18.01 -16.38
N ARG A 32 -5.03 -16.74 -16.81
CA ARG A 32 -5.46 -16.36 -18.17
C ARG A 32 -4.29 -16.14 -19.12
N ASP A 33 -3.11 -16.63 -18.76
CA ASP A 33 -1.83 -16.36 -19.44
C ASP A 33 -1.49 -14.86 -19.49
N GLY A 34 -1.97 -14.11 -18.49
CA GLY A 34 -1.66 -12.69 -18.33
C GLY A 34 -0.20 -12.49 -17.98
N SER A 35 0.51 -11.71 -18.80
CA SER A 35 1.91 -11.33 -18.58
C SER A 35 2.05 -10.05 -17.73
N GLU A 36 0.94 -9.52 -17.21
CA GLU A 36 0.95 -8.27 -16.46
C GLU A 36 1.62 -8.43 -15.10
N PHE A 37 2.41 -7.40 -14.75
CA PHE A 37 3.02 -7.28 -13.44
C PHE A 37 2.13 -6.50 -12.48
N PHE A 38 2.04 -6.96 -11.23
CA PHE A 38 1.26 -6.30 -10.18
C PHE A 38 2.17 -5.73 -9.09
N PHE A 39 1.87 -4.51 -8.67
CA PHE A 39 2.43 -3.89 -7.48
C PHE A 39 1.32 -3.74 -6.45
N ILE A 40 1.51 -4.35 -5.28
CA ILE A 40 0.50 -4.38 -4.23
C ILE A 40 1.00 -3.57 -3.04
N VAL A 41 0.18 -2.63 -2.59
CA VAL A 41 0.39 -1.93 -1.33
C VAL A 41 -0.62 -2.46 -0.32
N ASN A 42 -0.14 -3.25 0.63
CA ASN A 42 -0.94 -3.93 1.64
C ASN A 42 -0.71 -3.25 3.00
N MET A 43 -1.64 -2.40 3.42
CA MET A 43 -1.55 -1.68 4.70
C MET A 43 -2.24 -2.49 5.81
N GLN A 44 -1.44 -2.93 6.77
CA GLN A 44 -1.89 -3.62 7.98
C GLN A 44 -2.12 -2.60 9.09
N ILE A 45 -3.37 -2.50 9.54
CA ILE A 45 -3.78 -1.52 10.55
C ILE A 45 -3.99 -2.23 11.89
N PRO A 46 -3.22 -1.88 12.92
CA PRO A 46 -3.37 -2.47 14.25
C PRO A 46 -4.70 -2.04 14.90
N GLY A 47 -5.10 -2.76 15.94
CA GLY A 47 -6.32 -2.47 16.69
C GLY A 47 -6.82 -3.70 17.42
N THR A 48 -7.94 -3.56 18.14
CA THR A 48 -8.66 -4.70 18.71
C THR A 48 -9.18 -5.62 17.61
N THR A 49 -9.67 -5.04 16.52
CA THR A 49 -9.88 -5.70 15.23
C THR A 49 -8.78 -5.24 14.29
N LYS A 50 -7.98 -6.17 13.77
CA LYS A 50 -6.96 -5.85 12.77
C LYS A 50 -7.65 -5.69 11.42
N HIS A 51 -7.33 -4.61 10.74
CA HIS A 51 -7.84 -4.34 9.41
C HIS A 51 -6.71 -4.39 8.40
N THR A 52 -7.04 -4.81 7.18
CA THR A 52 -6.11 -4.82 6.07
C THR A 52 -6.74 -4.06 4.92
N LEU A 53 -6.01 -3.07 4.40
CA LEU A 53 -6.40 -2.35 3.21
C LEU A 53 -5.34 -2.55 2.14
N ALA A 54 -5.68 -3.32 1.11
CA ALA A 54 -4.73 -3.67 0.06
C ALA A 54 -5.13 -3.14 -1.30
N PHE A 55 -4.20 -2.50 -1.99
CA PHE A 55 -4.40 -1.89 -3.29
C PHE A 55 -3.61 -2.66 -4.34
N TYR A 56 -4.29 -3.09 -5.40
CA TYR A 56 -3.69 -3.84 -6.49
C TYR A 56 -3.50 -2.93 -7.70
N TYR A 57 -2.25 -2.59 -7.98
CA TYR A 57 -1.88 -1.79 -9.14
C TYR A 57 -1.30 -2.69 -10.23
N MET A 58 -1.91 -2.69 -11.40
CA MET A 58 -1.47 -3.46 -12.55
C MET A 58 -0.68 -2.58 -13.53
N MET A 59 0.48 -3.06 -13.95
CA MET A 59 1.26 -2.45 -15.01
C MET A 59 0.61 -2.72 -16.38
N LYS A 60 0.59 -1.68 -17.23
CA LYS A 60 0.12 -1.79 -18.62
C LYS A 60 1.26 -2.03 -19.62
N THR A 61 2.48 -1.80 -19.17
CA THR A 61 3.73 -1.95 -19.93
C THR A 61 4.62 -2.95 -19.19
N PRO A 62 5.55 -3.61 -19.89
CA PRO A 62 6.58 -4.45 -19.28
C PRO A 62 7.34 -3.73 -18.16
N LEU A 63 7.78 -4.48 -17.16
CA LEU A 63 8.50 -3.95 -16.00
C LEU A 63 9.84 -3.30 -16.41
N GLU A 64 10.47 -3.89 -17.43
CA GLU A 64 11.77 -3.52 -17.99
C GLU A 64 11.77 -2.12 -18.60
N GLU A 65 10.60 -1.62 -19.03
CA GLU A 65 10.44 -0.26 -19.58
C GLU A 65 10.52 0.83 -18.50
N THR A 66 10.49 0.46 -17.21
CA THR A 66 10.63 1.41 -16.09
C THR A 66 11.84 1.04 -15.22
N PRO A 67 13.06 1.49 -15.58
CA PRO A 67 14.30 1.02 -14.93
C PRO A 67 14.33 1.18 -13.41
N LEU A 68 13.91 2.33 -12.88
CA LEU A 68 13.90 2.57 -11.43
C LEU A 68 12.95 1.60 -10.70
N LEU A 69 11.78 1.32 -11.28
CA LEU A 69 10.82 0.36 -10.73
C LEU A 69 11.33 -1.07 -10.87
N HIS A 70 11.92 -1.44 -12.02
CA HIS A 70 12.55 -2.73 -12.23
C HIS A 70 13.62 -2.99 -11.18
N ASN A 71 14.49 -2.01 -10.91
CA ASN A 71 15.51 -2.08 -9.87
C ASN A 71 14.91 -2.19 -8.47
N PHE A 72 13.82 -1.46 -8.18
CA PHE A 72 13.11 -1.58 -6.92
C PHE A 72 12.52 -2.98 -6.71
N VAL A 73 11.91 -3.55 -7.75
CA VAL A 73 11.32 -4.89 -7.70
C VAL A 73 12.39 -5.95 -7.44
N ASN A 74 13.53 -5.85 -8.12
CA ASN A 74 14.60 -6.85 -8.08
C ASN A 74 15.71 -6.55 -7.06
N GLY A 75 15.64 -5.41 -6.36
CA GLY A 75 16.60 -4.98 -5.35
C GLY A 75 16.44 -5.70 -4.01
N ASP A 76 17.21 -5.28 -3.02
CA ASP A 76 17.08 -5.75 -1.63
C ASP A 76 16.15 -4.83 -0.80
N ASP A 77 15.87 -5.25 0.43
CA ASP A 77 14.97 -4.50 1.31
C ASP A 77 15.57 -3.16 1.75
N SER A 78 16.91 -3.03 1.82
CA SER A 78 17.57 -1.76 2.10
C SER A 78 17.27 -0.73 1.00
N TYR A 79 17.42 -1.13 -0.25
CA TYR A 79 17.11 -0.33 -1.42
C TYR A 79 15.62 0.07 -1.48
N ARG A 80 14.72 -0.89 -1.16
CA ARG A 80 13.28 -0.63 -1.16
C ARG A 80 12.87 0.31 -0.02
N ASN A 81 13.38 0.09 1.18
CA ASN A 81 13.09 0.91 2.36
C ASN A 81 13.56 2.36 2.19
N SER A 82 14.66 2.57 1.46
CA SER A 82 15.19 3.91 1.19
C SER A 82 14.46 4.67 0.07
N ARG A 83 13.49 4.06 -0.62
CA ARG A 83 12.87 4.65 -1.83
C ARG A 83 11.35 4.62 -1.86
N PHE A 84 10.69 3.67 -1.19
CA PHE A 84 9.22 3.63 -1.21
C PHE A 84 8.64 4.80 -0.43
N LYS A 85 7.93 5.67 -1.15
CA LYS A 85 7.44 6.95 -0.65
C LYS A 85 5.91 7.00 -0.67
N LEU A 86 5.34 7.54 0.40
CA LEU A 86 3.91 7.77 0.57
C LEU A 86 3.64 9.26 0.75
N ILE A 87 2.66 9.79 0.03
CA ILE A 87 2.20 11.18 0.17
C ILE A 87 0.73 11.17 0.60
N PRO A 88 0.40 11.50 1.86
CA PRO A 88 -0.97 11.53 2.32
C PRO A 88 -1.59 12.93 2.17
N TYR A 89 -2.90 12.97 1.94
CA TYR A 89 -3.67 14.21 1.94
C TYR A 89 -5.08 14.01 2.50
N ILE A 90 -5.42 14.73 3.57
CA ILE A 90 -6.77 14.73 4.16
C ILE A 90 -7.60 15.83 3.50
N VAL A 91 -8.48 15.46 2.58
CA VAL A 91 -9.41 16.36 1.89
C VAL A 91 -10.48 16.85 2.87
N LYS A 92 -11.20 15.91 3.49
CA LYS A 92 -12.25 16.15 4.49
C LYS A 92 -11.94 15.35 5.74
N GLY A 93 -12.07 15.96 6.91
CA GLY A 93 -11.81 15.30 8.20
C GLY A 93 -11.85 16.30 9.33
N SER A 94 -11.95 15.79 10.56
CA SER A 94 -11.87 16.63 11.77
C SER A 94 -10.51 17.32 11.87
N TRP A 95 -10.47 18.45 12.56
CA TRP A 95 -9.24 19.22 12.75
C TRP A 95 -8.11 18.38 13.37
N ILE A 96 -8.44 17.55 14.37
CA ILE A 96 -7.47 16.65 15.02
C ILE A 96 -6.84 15.65 14.04
N VAL A 97 -7.62 15.09 13.11
CA VAL A 97 -7.07 14.17 12.09
C VAL A 97 -6.17 14.92 11.11
N LYS A 98 -6.57 16.12 10.67
CA LYS A 98 -5.76 16.96 9.76
C LYS A 98 -4.43 17.40 10.36
N GLN A 99 -4.38 17.63 11.67
CA GLN A 99 -3.13 17.97 12.35
C GLN A 99 -2.23 16.75 12.55
N THR A 100 -2.82 15.59 12.83
CA THR A 100 -2.07 14.35 13.08
C THR A 100 -1.46 13.79 11.80
N VAL A 101 -2.20 13.83 10.69
CA VAL A 101 -1.71 13.40 9.38
C VAL A 101 -1.02 14.57 8.70
N VAL A 102 0.29 14.69 8.92
CA VAL A 102 1.10 15.72 8.29
C VAL A 102 1.08 15.56 6.77
N LYS A 103 0.74 16.62 6.03
CA LYS A 103 0.79 16.66 4.56
C LYS A 103 2.24 16.76 4.06
N LYS A 104 3.04 15.75 4.35
CA LYS A 104 4.44 15.63 3.91
C LYS A 104 4.68 14.24 3.34
N PRO A 105 5.44 14.14 2.23
CA PRO A 105 5.95 12.86 1.77
C PRO A 105 6.78 12.18 2.86
N CYS A 106 6.69 10.86 2.98
CA CYS A 106 7.54 10.08 3.86
C CYS A 106 8.06 8.81 3.17
N LEU A 107 9.31 8.44 3.47
CA LEU A 107 9.87 7.15 3.12
C LEU A 107 9.39 6.12 4.14
N VAL A 108 8.49 5.23 3.72
CA VAL A 108 7.73 4.38 4.66
C VAL A 108 8.65 3.42 5.39
N GLY A 109 9.57 2.78 4.67
CA GLY A 109 10.51 1.81 5.23
C GLY A 109 11.57 2.40 6.18
N GLN A 110 11.65 3.74 6.28
CA GLN A 110 12.48 4.43 7.28
C GLN A 110 11.71 4.72 8.58
N LEU A 111 10.37 4.63 8.55
CA LEU A 111 9.50 5.00 9.67
C LEU A 111 8.81 3.80 10.31
N ILE A 112 8.50 2.77 9.52
CA ILE A 112 7.79 1.56 9.93
C ILE A 112 8.31 0.35 9.17
N GLU A 113 7.98 -0.84 9.68
CA GLU A 113 8.37 -2.11 9.09
C GLU A 113 7.55 -2.37 7.82
N VAL A 114 8.25 -2.79 6.76
CA VAL A 114 7.66 -3.20 5.49
C VAL A 114 8.19 -4.58 5.16
N HIS A 115 7.30 -5.53 4.94
CA HIS A 115 7.66 -6.86 4.49
C HIS A 115 7.39 -6.98 3.00
N TYR A 116 8.37 -7.48 2.26
CA TYR A 116 8.33 -7.57 0.81
C TYR A 116 8.11 -9.01 0.36
N PHE A 117 7.06 -9.25 -0.42
CA PHE A 117 6.72 -10.57 -0.96
C PHE A 117 6.81 -10.52 -2.48
N ARG A 118 7.77 -11.26 -3.05
CA ARG A 118 8.00 -11.33 -4.49
C ARG A 118 7.51 -12.67 -5.02
N GLY A 119 6.44 -12.62 -5.83
CA GLY A 119 5.98 -13.79 -6.59
C GLY A 119 6.61 -13.86 -7.99
N LYS A 120 5.95 -14.53 -8.94
CA LYS A 120 6.38 -14.55 -10.34
C LYS A 120 6.09 -13.22 -11.03
N ASN A 121 4.84 -12.76 -10.97
CA ASN A 121 4.32 -11.57 -11.66
C ASN A 121 3.87 -10.46 -10.71
N TYR A 122 4.33 -10.44 -9.45
CA TYR A 122 4.00 -9.37 -8.53
C TYR A 122 5.08 -9.09 -7.49
N LEU A 123 5.00 -7.88 -6.92
CA LEU A 123 5.63 -7.51 -5.66
C LEU A 123 4.56 -6.94 -4.73
N GLU A 124 4.48 -7.46 -3.52
CA GLU A 124 3.60 -6.97 -2.45
C GLU A 124 4.41 -6.34 -1.32
N LEU A 125 3.99 -5.15 -0.90
CA LEU A 125 4.52 -4.42 0.25
C LEU A 125 3.52 -4.53 1.40
N GLY A 126 3.79 -5.42 2.35
CA GLY A 126 3.05 -5.53 3.61
C GLY A 126 3.56 -4.51 4.63
N ILE A 127 2.90 -3.36 4.70
CA ILE A 127 3.24 -2.23 5.58
C ILE A 127 2.59 -2.45 6.96
N ASP A 128 3.39 -2.58 8.01
CA ASP A 128 2.89 -2.70 9.38
C ASP A 128 2.76 -1.31 10.03
N ALA A 129 1.56 -0.73 9.99
CA ALA A 129 1.29 0.55 10.65
C ALA A 129 1.35 0.45 12.19
N GLY A 130 1.43 -0.75 12.75
CA GLY A 130 1.59 -1.01 14.17
C GLY A 130 3.02 -1.08 14.65
N SER A 131 4.02 -1.19 13.78
CA SER A 131 5.41 -1.41 14.19
C SER A 131 6.06 -0.20 14.89
N SER A 132 5.50 1.00 14.71
CA SER A 132 5.93 2.23 15.39
C SER A 132 4.82 2.79 16.28
N THR A 133 5.15 3.28 17.48
CA THR A 133 4.21 3.94 18.38
C THR A 133 3.52 5.13 17.72
N LEU A 134 4.26 5.92 16.95
CA LEU A 134 3.71 7.08 16.23
C LEU A 134 2.74 6.63 15.14
N ALA A 135 3.17 5.70 14.27
CA ALA A 135 2.34 5.20 13.19
C ALA A 135 1.07 4.50 13.70
N ARG A 136 1.19 3.76 14.82
CA ARG A 136 0.07 3.11 15.51
C ARG A 136 -0.93 4.13 16.04
N GLY A 137 -0.44 5.22 16.65
CA GLY A 137 -1.30 6.31 17.13
C GLY A 137 -2.06 6.98 15.98
N VAL A 138 -1.35 7.30 14.89
CA VAL A 138 -1.94 7.93 13.69
C VAL A 138 -2.97 7.00 13.03
N SER A 139 -2.64 5.73 12.82
CA SER A 139 -3.53 4.76 12.15
C SER A 139 -4.78 4.47 12.99
N ASN A 140 -4.65 4.26 14.30
CA ASN A 140 -5.79 4.08 15.20
C ASN A 140 -6.72 5.31 15.21
N LEU A 141 -6.15 6.52 15.24
CA LEU A 141 -6.94 7.75 15.12
C LEU A 141 -7.71 7.74 13.80
N VAL A 142 -7.02 7.54 12.67
CA VAL A 142 -7.64 7.56 11.34
C VAL A 142 -8.77 6.54 11.23
N VAL A 143 -8.58 5.30 11.72
CA VAL A 143 -9.62 4.25 11.76
C VAL A 143 -10.89 4.73 12.46
N GLY A 144 -10.74 5.36 13.63
CA GLY A 144 -11.87 5.89 14.40
C GLY A 144 -12.66 6.99 13.68
N TYR A 145 -12.07 7.64 12.67
CA TYR A 145 -12.71 8.70 11.89
C TYR A 145 -13.07 8.30 10.45
N LEU A 146 -12.82 7.06 9.99
CA LEU A 146 -12.94 6.68 8.58
C LEU A 146 -14.30 7.05 7.95
N ASN A 147 -15.40 6.84 8.68
CA ASN A 147 -16.77 7.16 8.24
C ASN A 147 -17.00 8.65 7.94
N ASN A 148 -16.16 9.54 8.46
CA ASN A 148 -16.27 10.99 8.28
C ASN A 148 -15.03 11.59 7.58
N LEU A 149 -14.18 10.74 7.02
CA LEU A 149 -12.90 11.11 6.42
C LEU A 149 -12.96 10.96 4.90
N VAL A 150 -12.38 11.93 4.19
CA VAL A 150 -11.96 11.76 2.80
C VAL A 150 -10.46 11.92 2.75
N VAL A 151 -9.76 10.83 2.42
CA VAL A 151 -8.31 10.76 2.37
C VAL A 151 -7.86 10.37 0.96
N GLU A 152 -6.82 11.01 0.50
CA GLU A 152 -6.10 10.67 -0.71
C GLU A 152 -4.68 10.27 -0.35
N MET A 153 -4.14 9.29 -1.07
CA MET A 153 -2.72 8.98 -0.99
C MET A 153 -2.14 8.74 -2.38
N ALA A 154 -0.86 9.04 -2.52
CA ALA A 154 -0.04 8.66 -3.65
C ALA A 154 1.13 7.80 -3.18
N PHE A 155 1.44 6.76 -3.95
CA PHE A 155 2.58 5.87 -3.73
C PHE A 155 3.60 6.04 -4.84
N LEU A 156 4.87 6.22 -4.47
CA LEU A 156 5.95 6.52 -5.39
C LEU A 156 7.21 5.72 -5.04
N ILE A 157 8.07 5.56 -6.04
CA ILE A 157 9.48 5.22 -5.83
C ILE A 157 10.27 6.50 -6.03
N GLN A 158 10.90 6.97 -4.96
CA GLN A 158 11.75 8.15 -4.96
C GLN A 158 13.02 7.91 -5.79
N ALA A 159 13.35 8.91 -6.60
CA ALA A 159 14.63 9.06 -7.28
C ALA A 159 15.62 9.74 -6.32
N ASN A 160 16.84 9.21 -6.25
CA ASN A 160 17.93 9.71 -5.42
C ASN A 160 19.08 10.30 -6.25
N THR A 161 19.06 10.15 -7.58
CA THR A 161 20.01 10.77 -8.50
C THR A 161 19.28 11.50 -9.63
N GLU A 162 20.00 12.34 -10.39
CA GLU A 162 19.43 13.08 -11.52
C GLU A 162 19.00 12.14 -12.66
N GLU A 163 19.73 11.05 -12.87
CA GLU A 163 19.42 10.03 -13.87
C GLU A 163 18.21 9.16 -13.49
N GLU A 164 17.93 9.05 -12.19
CA GLU A 164 16.73 8.38 -11.69
C GLU A 164 15.46 9.24 -11.84
N LEU A 165 15.58 10.54 -12.20
CA LEU A 165 14.42 11.42 -12.39
C LEU A 165 13.76 11.24 -13.77
N PRO A 166 12.43 11.39 -13.86
CA PRO A 166 11.51 11.68 -12.76
C PRO A 166 11.23 10.47 -11.86
N GLU A 167 10.80 10.73 -10.62
CA GLU A 167 10.32 9.68 -9.72
C GLU A 167 9.16 8.88 -10.33
N VAL A 168 9.02 7.62 -9.92
CA VAL A 168 7.97 6.75 -10.45
C VAL A 168 6.71 6.82 -9.58
N LEU A 169 5.65 7.44 -10.11
CA LEU A 169 4.31 7.35 -9.52
C LEU A 169 3.71 5.96 -9.79
N LEU A 170 3.56 5.16 -8.73
CA LEU A 170 2.97 3.82 -8.82
C LEU A 170 1.46 3.94 -9.02
N GLY A 171 0.81 4.70 -8.15
CA GLY A 171 -0.62 4.95 -8.21
C GLY A 171 -1.11 5.87 -7.10
N THR A 172 -2.37 6.24 -7.23
CA THR A 172 -3.09 7.06 -6.25
C THR A 172 -4.41 6.41 -5.91
N TYR A 173 -5.02 6.82 -4.81
CA TYR A 173 -6.40 6.49 -4.50
C TYR A 173 -7.05 7.60 -3.67
N ARG A 174 -8.38 7.58 -3.65
CA ARG A 174 -9.21 8.34 -2.70
C ARG A 174 -10.14 7.38 -1.97
N LEU A 175 -10.12 7.41 -0.64
CA LEU A 175 -11.16 6.78 0.17
C LEU A 175 -12.14 7.85 0.59
N ASN A 176 -13.42 7.60 0.37
CA ASN A 176 -14.50 8.49 0.75
C ASN A 176 -15.36 7.81 1.81
N GLN A 177 -15.26 8.28 3.05
CA GLN A 177 -16.11 7.86 4.17
C GLN A 177 -16.15 6.33 4.31
N LEU A 178 -14.96 5.70 4.36
CA LEU A 178 -14.84 4.24 4.40
C LEU A 178 -15.46 3.69 5.70
N ASP A 179 -16.33 2.70 5.57
CA ASP A 179 -16.99 2.09 6.71
C ASP A 179 -16.22 0.86 7.21
N ALA A 180 -15.62 0.99 8.39
CA ALA A 180 -14.87 -0.09 9.01
C ALA A 180 -15.72 -1.33 9.30
N SER A 181 -17.02 -1.17 9.55
CA SER A 181 -17.92 -2.30 9.82
C SER A 181 -18.18 -3.16 8.57
N LYS A 182 -17.96 -2.61 7.37
CA LYS A 182 -18.10 -3.29 6.08
C LYS A 182 -16.83 -4.03 5.63
N SER A 183 -15.80 -4.06 6.47
CA SER A 183 -14.63 -4.91 6.21
C SER A 183 -15.04 -6.38 6.11
N VAL A 184 -14.48 -7.06 5.12
CA VAL A 184 -14.76 -8.47 4.86
C VAL A 184 -13.95 -9.30 5.85
N LEU A 185 -14.63 -10.15 6.61
CA LEU A 185 -13.95 -11.09 7.51
C LEU A 185 -13.20 -12.13 6.68
N VAL A 186 -11.88 -12.20 6.88
CA VAL A 186 -11.06 -13.27 6.31
C VAL A 186 -11.39 -14.55 7.07
N LYS A 187 -11.87 -15.57 6.34
CA LYS A 187 -12.07 -16.90 6.91
C LYS A 187 -10.72 -17.62 6.96
N PRO A 188 -10.46 -18.43 8.01
CA PRO A 188 -9.22 -19.21 8.15
C PRO A 188 -8.92 -20.08 6.93
#